data_AF-A0A261G1D7-F1
#
_entry.id   AF-A0A261G1D7-F1
#
_cell.length_a   1.000
_cell.length_b   1.000
_cell.length_c   1.000
_cell.angle_alpha   90.00
_cell.angle_beta   90.00
_cell.angle_gamma   90.00
#
_symmetry.space_group_name_H-M   'P 1'
#
loop_
_entity.id
_entity.type
_entity.pdbx_description
1 polymer ?
#
loop_
_entity_poly.entity_id
_entity_poly.type
_entity_poly.pdbx_seq_one_letter_code
_entity_poly.pdbx_strand_id
1 'polypeptide(L)'
;MSQLMKPLTFLLIILIGYILKRCGLFGQRDYCIMQVVVFDVTLPASILVSFATNPHSASLLWVTLFGFLAAFIPVPFVFLATRRRPVAERAFLMLNTSGYNIGNFCFPLLQAFYGSSAIVTGAMFDIGNAVMTTAGSNVMTTSLLHVDPSRPITEQRAGNAPTLPYTKPATIEGRRLARRARLKAIALGFLKSGPFDMYMIMTLVVLFNLPIPAILAQVLTPLANANPFCSMLMVGRRSHDCHMSHHR
;
A
#
# COMPACT_ATOMS: atom_id res chain seq x y z
N MET A 1 21.24 3.62 -25.09
CA MET A 1 20.85 4.97 -24.60
C MET A 1 19.35 5.08 -24.28
N SER A 2 18.43 4.44 -25.03
CA SER A 2 16.96 4.53 -24.80
C SER A 2 16.45 3.91 -23.48
N GLN A 3 17.12 2.88 -22.94
CA GLN A 3 16.72 2.21 -21.69
C GLN A 3 16.89 3.10 -20.44
N LEU A 4 17.81 4.08 -20.48
CA LEU A 4 18.08 4.99 -19.36
C LEU A 4 17.15 6.23 -19.36
N MET A 5 16.53 6.55 -20.50
CA MET A 5 15.71 7.75 -20.65
C MET A 5 14.45 7.69 -19.77
N LYS A 6 13.78 6.53 -19.71
CA LYS A 6 12.55 6.36 -18.91
C LYS A 6 12.76 6.64 -17.41
N PRO A 7 13.73 6.01 -16.71
CA PRO A 7 13.97 6.31 -15.29
C PRO A 7 14.46 7.76 -15.09
N LEU A 8 15.28 8.29 -16.01
CA LEU A 8 15.72 9.69 -15.94
C LEU A 8 14.53 10.66 -16.03
N THR A 9 13.58 10.41 -16.94
CA THR A 9 12.35 11.20 -17.06
C THR A 9 11.55 11.17 -15.75
N PHE A 10 11.41 10.02 -15.09
CA PHE A 10 10.74 9.97 -13.79
C PHE A 10 11.48 10.70 -12.69
N LEU A 11 12.81 10.61 -12.64
CA LEU A 11 13.61 11.39 -11.70
C LEU A 11 13.45 12.90 -11.93
N LEU A 12 13.39 13.33 -13.20
CA LEU A 12 13.12 14.73 -13.55
C LEU A 12 11.71 15.15 -13.14
N ILE A 13 10.69 14.31 -13.33
CA ILE A 13 9.31 14.61 -12.88
C ILE A 13 9.25 14.74 -11.35
N ILE A 14 9.93 13.85 -10.61
CA ILE A 14 10.07 13.94 -9.16
C ILE A 14 10.75 15.26 -8.77
N LEU A 15 11.85 15.62 -9.44
CA LEU A 15 12.59 16.86 -9.21
C LEU A 15 11.72 18.09 -9.48
N ILE A 16 10.95 18.09 -10.58
CA ILE A 16 9.99 19.15 -10.90
C ILE A 16 8.95 19.28 -9.78
N GLY A 17 8.37 18.16 -9.31
CA GLY A 17 7.44 18.18 -8.18
C GLY A 17 8.04 18.80 -6.91
N TYR A 18 9.32 18.51 -6.64
CA TYR A 18 10.05 19.10 -5.53
C TYR A 18 10.33 20.61 -5.72
N ILE A 19 10.74 21.03 -6.92
CA ILE A 19 10.98 22.44 -7.24
C ILE A 19 9.70 23.25 -7.15
N LEU A 20 8.59 22.76 -7.72
CA LEU A 20 7.30 23.45 -7.67
C LEU A 20 6.80 23.63 -6.23
N LYS A 21 7.07 22.66 -5.35
CA LYS A 21 6.86 22.81 -3.91
C LYS A 21 7.74 23.92 -3.32
N ARG A 22 9.03 23.96 -3.65
CA ARG A 22 9.97 24.98 -3.16
C ARG A 22 9.62 26.39 -3.63
N CYS A 23 9.06 26.52 -4.83
CA CYS A 23 8.54 27.76 -5.38
C CYS A 23 7.22 28.23 -4.75
N GLY A 24 6.61 27.45 -3.84
CA GLY A 24 5.37 27.82 -3.17
C GLY A 24 4.11 27.71 -4.04
N LEU A 25 4.21 27.18 -5.26
CA LEU A 25 3.05 27.01 -6.18
C LEU A 25 2.01 26.00 -5.68
N PHE A 26 2.37 25.22 -4.66
CA PHE A 26 1.74 23.95 -4.38
C PHE A 26 1.62 23.76 -2.86
N GLY A 27 0.39 23.92 -2.35
CA GLY A 27 0.04 23.84 -0.94
C GLY A 27 -0.36 22.43 -0.49
N GLN A 28 -0.61 22.25 0.81
CA GLN A 28 -0.93 20.95 1.42
C GLN A 28 -2.25 20.35 0.88
N ARG A 29 -3.23 21.21 0.58
CA ARG A 29 -4.50 20.84 -0.04
C ARG A 29 -4.30 20.22 -1.43
N ASP A 30 -3.41 20.77 -2.24
CA ASP A 30 -3.15 20.28 -3.60
C ASP A 30 -2.51 18.89 -3.59
N TYR A 31 -1.72 18.56 -2.56
CA TYR A 31 -1.19 17.22 -2.39
C TYR A 31 -2.31 16.21 -2.14
N CYS A 32 -3.22 16.50 -1.20
CA CYS A 32 -4.30 15.57 -0.90
C CYS A 32 -5.30 15.47 -2.10
N ILE A 33 -5.49 16.53 -2.90
CA ILE A 33 -6.22 16.46 -4.18
C ILE A 33 -5.50 15.54 -5.17
N MET A 34 -4.19 15.73 -5.36
CA MET A 34 -3.41 14.86 -6.25
C MET A 34 -3.42 13.40 -5.81
N GLN A 35 -3.40 13.16 -4.50
CA GLN A 35 -3.51 11.84 -3.91
C GLN A 35 -4.85 11.18 -4.28
N VAL A 36 -5.96 11.89 -4.14
CA VAL A 36 -7.29 11.40 -4.55
C VAL A 36 -7.31 11.11 -6.06
N VAL A 37 -6.77 12.01 -6.89
CA VAL A 37 -6.70 11.79 -8.34
C VAL A 37 -5.90 10.52 -8.67
N VAL A 38 -4.77 10.30 -7.99
CA VAL A 38 -3.94 9.11 -8.26
C VAL A 38 -4.64 7.84 -7.79
N PHE A 39 -5.06 7.78 -6.52
CA PHE A 39 -5.57 6.55 -5.92
C PHE A 39 -7.00 6.20 -6.30
N ASP A 40 -7.85 7.19 -6.57
CA ASP A 40 -9.28 6.98 -6.82
C ASP A 40 -9.64 7.07 -8.31
N VAL A 41 -8.75 7.60 -9.17
CA VAL A 41 -9.03 7.78 -10.60
C VAL A 41 -7.97 7.12 -11.48
N THR A 42 -6.72 7.59 -11.48
CA THR A 42 -5.75 7.15 -12.49
C THR A 42 -5.27 5.73 -12.26
N LEU A 43 -5.04 5.34 -11.01
CA LEU A 43 -4.58 3.99 -10.66
C LEU A 43 -5.66 2.93 -10.93
N PRO A 44 -6.93 3.09 -10.50
CA PRO A 44 -8.03 2.23 -10.90
C PRO A 44 -8.19 2.10 -12.42
N ALA A 45 -8.07 3.21 -13.16
CA ALA A 45 -8.14 3.21 -14.62
C ALA A 45 -6.97 2.42 -15.24
N SER A 46 -5.74 2.60 -14.74
CA SER A 46 -4.58 1.82 -15.20
C SER A 46 -4.78 0.33 -15.02
N ILE A 47 -5.26 -0.08 -13.84
CA ILE A 47 -5.54 -1.49 -13.57
C ILE A 47 -6.60 -2.01 -14.53
N LEU A 48 -7.73 -1.32 -14.67
CA LEU A 48 -8.83 -1.77 -15.52
C LEU A 48 -8.37 -1.92 -16.98
N VAL A 49 -7.68 -0.94 -17.53
CA VAL A 49 -7.15 -1.00 -18.91
C VAL A 49 -6.18 -2.17 -19.05
N SER A 50 -5.29 -2.38 -18.09
CA SER A 50 -4.37 -3.52 -18.07
C SER A 50 -5.10 -4.86 -18.04
N PHE A 51 -6.15 -5.00 -17.24
CA PHE A 51 -6.93 -6.23 -17.19
C PHE A 51 -7.82 -6.43 -18.43
N ALA A 52 -8.34 -5.36 -19.04
CA ALA A 52 -9.18 -5.46 -20.22
C ALA A 52 -8.39 -5.84 -21.49
N THR A 53 -7.09 -5.50 -21.55
CA THR A 53 -6.27 -5.62 -22.77
C THR A 53 -5.30 -6.80 -22.76
N ASN A 54 -5.14 -7.49 -21.63
CA ASN A 54 -4.19 -8.58 -21.48
C ASN A 54 -4.87 -9.90 -21.11
N PRO A 55 -4.38 -11.04 -21.59
CA PRO A 55 -4.85 -12.35 -21.14
C PRO A 55 -4.37 -12.63 -19.71
N HIS A 56 -5.25 -13.19 -18.89
CA HIS A 56 -4.94 -13.55 -17.50
C HIS A 56 -5.03 -15.06 -17.31
N SER A 57 -4.08 -15.63 -16.59
CA SER A 57 -4.06 -17.05 -16.24
C SER A 57 -4.17 -17.24 -14.73
N ALA A 58 -4.76 -18.36 -14.30
CA ALA A 58 -4.85 -18.72 -12.89
C ALA A 58 -3.47 -18.87 -12.21
N SER A 59 -2.39 -19.02 -12.98
CA SER A 59 -1.02 -19.04 -12.45
C SER A 59 -0.60 -17.72 -11.78
N LEU A 60 -1.30 -16.62 -12.04
CA LEU A 60 -1.10 -15.34 -11.35
C LEU A 60 -1.36 -15.41 -9.84
N LEU A 61 -2.15 -16.38 -9.36
CA LEU A 61 -2.36 -16.58 -7.92
C LEU A 61 -1.07 -16.96 -7.17
N TRP A 62 -0.10 -17.58 -7.86
CA TRP A 62 1.23 -17.83 -7.27
C TRP A 62 1.98 -16.52 -6.99
N VAL A 63 1.75 -15.48 -7.80
CA VAL A 63 2.34 -14.15 -7.60
C VAL A 63 1.74 -13.50 -6.35
N THR A 64 0.45 -13.69 -6.10
CA THR A 64 -0.21 -13.24 -4.87
C THR A 64 0.37 -13.91 -3.63
N LEU A 65 0.55 -15.24 -3.66
CA LEU A 65 1.19 -15.96 -2.57
C LEU A 65 2.63 -15.47 -2.35
N PHE A 66 3.38 -15.26 -3.44
CA PHE A 66 4.72 -14.72 -3.37
C PHE A 66 4.74 -13.30 -2.77
N GLY A 67 3.81 -12.42 -3.15
CA GLY A 67 3.70 -11.07 -2.58
C GLY A 67 3.38 -11.06 -1.10
N PHE A 68 2.53 -11.98 -0.65
CA PHE A 68 2.29 -12.20 0.77
C PHE A 68 3.55 -12.64 1.50
N LEU A 69 4.26 -13.66 0.98
CA LEU A 69 5.48 -14.19 1.61
C LEU A 69 6.60 -13.15 1.63
N ALA A 70 6.79 -12.42 0.54
CA ALA A 70 7.75 -11.33 0.44
C ALA A 70 7.50 -10.26 1.51
N ALA A 71 6.23 -9.93 1.79
CA ALA A 71 5.85 -8.98 2.81
C ALA A 71 5.89 -9.56 4.25
N PHE A 72 5.61 -10.85 4.39
CA PHE A 72 5.55 -11.54 5.68
C PHE A 72 6.93 -11.84 6.24
N ILE A 73 7.81 -12.50 5.46
CA ILE A 73 9.10 -13.03 5.91
C ILE A 73 10.01 -11.97 6.55
N PRO A 74 10.12 -10.74 6.02
CA PRO A 74 10.95 -9.70 6.61
C PRO A 74 10.49 -9.25 8.00
N VAL A 75 9.19 -9.35 8.35
CA VAL A 75 8.68 -8.87 9.63
C VAL A 75 9.25 -9.68 10.83
N PRO A 76 9.20 -11.03 10.84
CA PRO A 76 9.93 -11.82 11.82
C PRO A 76 11.43 -11.55 11.82
N PHE A 77 12.05 -11.39 10.65
CA PHE A 77 13.49 -11.13 10.57
C PHE A 77 13.87 -9.82 11.26
N VAL A 78 13.14 -8.73 10.99
CA VAL A 78 13.32 -7.43 11.65
C VAL A 78 13.05 -7.52 13.14
N PHE A 79 12.03 -8.27 13.57
CA PHE A 79 11.78 -8.52 14.99
C PHE A 79 12.98 -9.17 15.69
N LEU A 80 13.62 -10.15 15.04
CA LEU A 80 14.80 -10.85 15.55
C LEU A 80 16.05 -9.97 15.52
N ALA A 81 16.28 -9.22 14.46
CA ALA A 81 17.45 -8.34 14.30
C ALA A 81 17.41 -7.15 15.27
N THR A 82 16.23 -6.65 15.62
CA THR A 82 16.05 -5.45 16.45
C THR A 82 15.88 -5.74 17.95
N ARG A 83 16.19 -6.96 18.42
CA ARG A 83 15.99 -7.41 19.82
C ARG A 83 16.59 -6.51 20.90
N ARG A 84 17.62 -5.71 20.56
CA ARG A 84 18.32 -4.81 21.49
C ARG A 84 17.86 -3.35 21.40
N ARG A 85 16.95 -3.01 20.48
CA ARG A 85 16.46 -1.65 20.28
C ARG A 85 15.26 -1.35 21.19
N PRO A 86 14.99 -0.08 21.52
CA PRO A 86 13.79 0.32 22.25
C PRO A 86 12.50 -0.06 21.51
N VAL A 87 11.44 -0.40 22.24
CA VAL A 87 10.19 -0.90 21.64
C VAL A 87 9.57 0.02 20.59
N ALA A 88 9.71 1.35 20.75
CA ALA A 88 9.18 2.32 19.80
C ALA A 88 9.89 2.26 18.44
N GLU A 89 11.21 2.14 18.45
CA GLU A 89 12.01 1.98 17.23
C GLU A 89 11.72 0.62 16.59
N ARG A 90 11.59 -0.44 17.39
CA ARG A 90 11.22 -1.79 16.89
C ARG A 90 9.87 -1.77 16.21
N ALA A 91 8.87 -1.17 16.86
CA ALA A 91 7.52 -1.07 16.30
C ALA A 91 7.52 -0.28 15.00
N PHE A 92 8.24 0.85 14.96
CA PHE A 92 8.40 1.65 13.74
C PHE A 92 9.03 0.82 12.61
N LEU A 93 10.14 0.13 12.87
CA LEU A 93 10.83 -0.68 11.86
C LEU A 93 9.93 -1.82 11.35
N MET A 94 9.29 -2.56 12.26
CA MET A 94 8.39 -3.66 11.90
C MET A 94 7.19 -3.21 11.08
N LEU A 95 6.57 -2.07 11.42
CA LEU A 95 5.43 -1.53 10.67
C LEU A 95 5.82 -1.03 9.28
N ASN A 96 7.02 -0.46 9.11
CA ASN A 96 7.46 0.06 7.82
C ASN A 96 8.04 -1.02 6.89
N THR A 97 8.28 -2.22 7.39
CA THR A 97 8.96 -3.29 6.62
C THR A 97 8.14 -3.81 5.44
N SER A 98 6.81 -3.88 5.57
CA SER A 98 5.92 -4.41 4.53
C SER A 98 5.40 -3.34 3.56
N GLY A 99 5.70 -2.06 3.78
CA GLY A 99 5.15 -0.94 3.02
C GLY A 99 5.89 -0.66 1.71
N TYR A 100 5.64 -1.45 0.66
CA TYR A 100 6.36 -1.32 -0.61
C TYR A 100 5.94 -0.14 -1.48
N ASN A 101 4.84 0.54 -1.16
CA ASN A 101 4.33 1.68 -1.92
C ASN A 101 4.07 1.32 -3.41
N ILE A 102 3.54 0.12 -3.64
CA ILE A 102 3.44 -0.47 -4.98
C ILE A 102 2.62 0.40 -5.94
N GLY A 103 1.45 0.85 -5.51
CA GLY A 103 0.58 1.68 -6.34
C GLY A 103 1.20 3.00 -6.80
N ASN A 104 1.92 3.68 -5.92
CA ASN A 104 2.44 5.03 -6.18
C ASN A 104 3.83 5.04 -6.81
N PHE A 105 4.61 3.98 -6.64
CA PHE A 105 6.00 3.95 -7.09
C PHE A 105 6.28 2.78 -8.03
N CYS A 106 5.98 1.55 -7.61
CA CYS A 106 6.28 0.37 -8.45
C CYS A 106 5.45 0.37 -9.74
N PHE A 107 4.16 0.71 -9.69
CA PHE A 107 3.28 0.66 -10.87
C PHE A 107 3.68 1.61 -11.99
N PRO A 108 3.95 2.90 -11.73
CA PRO A 108 4.52 3.79 -12.74
C PRO A 108 5.77 3.22 -13.42
N LEU A 109 6.66 2.58 -12.64
CA LEU A 109 7.87 1.96 -13.16
C LEU A 109 7.55 0.72 -14.00
N LEU A 110 6.69 -0.18 -13.51
CA LEU A 110 6.24 -1.36 -14.26
C LEU A 110 5.61 -0.95 -15.59
N GLN A 111 4.71 0.04 -15.57
CA GLN A 111 4.04 0.56 -16.76
C GLN A 111 5.04 1.15 -17.75
N ALA A 112 6.03 1.91 -17.29
CA ALA A 112 7.01 2.51 -18.18
C ALA A 112 8.00 1.50 -18.77
N PHE A 113 8.54 0.58 -17.96
CA PHE A 113 9.57 -0.33 -18.40
C PHE A 113 9.01 -1.53 -19.16
N TYR A 114 7.90 -2.09 -18.66
CA TYR A 114 7.36 -3.37 -19.10
C TYR A 114 5.95 -3.25 -19.72
N GLY A 115 5.37 -2.05 -19.75
CA GLY A 115 4.06 -1.79 -20.34
C GLY A 115 2.89 -2.07 -19.38
N SER A 116 1.67 -1.87 -19.87
CA SER A 116 0.44 -2.06 -19.09
C SER A 116 0.24 -3.51 -18.63
N SER A 117 0.74 -4.49 -19.38
CA SER A 117 0.65 -5.91 -19.02
C SER A 117 1.33 -6.23 -17.68
N ALA A 118 2.43 -5.57 -17.35
CA ALA A 118 3.15 -5.77 -16.10
C ALA A 118 2.41 -5.24 -14.86
N ILE A 119 1.43 -4.34 -15.06
CA ILE A 119 0.56 -3.86 -13.97
C ILE A 119 -0.30 -5.01 -13.43
N VAL A 120 -0.70 -5.97 -14.27
CA VAL A 120 -1.45 -7.15 -13.84
C VAL A 120 -0.65 -7.95 -12.81
N THR A 121 0.60 -8.30 -13.14
CA THR A 121 1.49 -9.02 -12.24
C THR A 121 1.79 -8.21 -10.97
N GLY A 122 2.01 -6.90 -11.12
CA GLY A 122 2.20 -6.00 -9.98
C GLY A 122 0.98 -5.95 -9.06
N ALA A 123 -0.23 -5.88 -9.62
CA ALA A 123 -1.49 -5.90 -8.88
C ALA A 123 -1.69 -7.22 -8.13
N MET A 124 -1.38 -8.35 -8.77
CA MET A 124 -1.46 -9.67 -8.13
C MET A 124 -0.50 -9.76 -6.93
N PHE A 125 0.71 -9.20 -7.05
CA PHE A 125 1.64 -9.08 -5.93
C PHE A 125 1.11 -8.15 -4.83
N ASP A 126 0.54 -7.00 -5.21
CA ASP A 126 0.00 -5.99 -4.28
C ASP A 126 -1.17 -6.54 -3.46
N ILE A 127 -2.02 -7.39 -4.05
CA ILE A 127 -3.07 -8.11 -3.30
C ILE A 127 -2.47 -8.92 -2.13
N GLY A 128 -1.36 -9.63 -2.38
CA GLY A 128 -0.67 -10.39 -1.35
C GLY A 128 -0.02 -9.48 -0.30
N ASN A 129 0.60 -8.40 -0.75
CA ASN A 129 1.20 -7.39 0.12
C ASN A 129 0.18 -6.68 1.01
N ALA A 130 -1.00 -6.37 0.47
CA ALA A 130 -2.10 -5.70 1.16
C ALA A 130 -2.53 -6.45 2.42
N VAL A 131 -2.42 -7.78 2.43
CA VAL A 131 -2.70 -8.58 3.62
C VAL A 131 -1.80 -8.20 4.80
N MET A 132 -0.52 -7.95 4.51
CA MET A 132 0.45 -7.54 5.51
C MET A 132 0.32 -6.06 5.86
N THR A 133 0.17 -5.17 4.89
CA THR A 133 0.15 -3.72 5.12
C THR A 133 -1.13 -3.23 5.81
N THR A 134 -2.29 -3.82 5.50
CA THR A 134 -3.57 -3.44 6.11
C THR A 134 -3.69 -3.92 7.55
N ALA A 135 -3.16 -5.11 7.85
CA ALA A 135 -3.48 -5.81 9.09
C ALA A 135 -2.32 -6.61 9.65
N GLY A 136 -1.67 -7.44 8.83
CA GLY A 136 -0.68 -8.42 9.28
C GLY A 136 0.45 -7.80 10.10
N SER A 137 1.10 -6.76 9.57
CA SER A 137 2.23 -6.09 10.22
C SER A 137 1.82 -5.40 11.51
N ASN A 138 0.64 -4.78 11.58
CA ASN A 138 0.15 -4.17 12.81
C ASN A 138 -0.19 -5.21 13.88
N VAL A 139 -0.87 -6.29 13.52
CA VAL A 139 -1.21 -7.39 14.44
C VAL A 139 0.05 -8.08 14.96
N MET A 140 1.01 -8.37 14.08
CA MET A 140 2.27 -8.99 14.46
C MET A 140 3.08 -8.07 15.37
N THR A 141 3.21 -6.79 15.03
CA THR A 141 3.96 -5.82 15.84
C THR A 141 3.35 -5.65 17.22
N THR A 142 2.04 -5.41 17.30
CA THR A 142 1.35 -5.22 18.59
C THR A 142 1.35 -6.49 19.44
N SER A 143 1.21 -7.66 18.83
CA SER A 143 1.23 -8.95 19.55
C SER A 143 2.63 -9.32 20.04
N LEU A 144 3.67 -9.14 19.22
CA LEU A 144 5.06 -9.51 19.54
C LEU A 144 5.74 -8.53 20.51
N LEU A 145 5.34 -7.26 20.48
CA LEU A 145 5.91 -6.22 21.36
C LEU A 145 5.01 -5.88 22.56
N HIS A 146 3.84 -6.51 22.66
CA HIS A 146 2.80 -6.25 23.66
C HIS A 146 2.36 -4.77 23.71
N VAL A 147 2.30 -4.13 22.55
CA VAL A 147 1.84 -2.74 22.41
C VAL A 147 0.33 -2.72 22.44
N ASP A 148 -0.24 -1.82 23.25
CA ASP A 148 -1.68 -1.58 23.26
C ASP A 148 -2.08 -0.82 21.97
N PRO A 149 -2.96 -1.36 21.11
CA PRO A 149 -3.40 -0.67 19.90
C PRO A 149 -4.23 0.60 20.19
N SER A 150 -4.80 0.72 21.39
CA SER A 150 -5.72 1.81 21.74
C SER A 150 -5.01 3.09 22.19
N ARG A 151 -3.69 3.05 22.40
CA ARG A 151 -2.91 4.19 22.86
C ARG A 151 -1.66 4.41 22.00
N PRO A 152 -1.24 5.65 21.74
CA PRO A 152 0.04 5.92 21.09
C PRO A 152 1.21 5.30 21.86
N ILE A 153 2.23 4.80 21.15
CA ILE A 153 3.43 4.18 21.77
C ILE A 153 4.17 5.18 22.67
N THR A 154 4.12 6.47 22.34
CA THR A 154 4.71 7.57 23.12
C THR A 154 4.08 7.71 24.51
N GLU A 155 2.79 7.41 24.66
CA GLU A 155 2.07 7.47 25.94
C GLU A 155 2.26 6.21 26.78
N GLN A 156 2.65 5.11 26.17
CA GLN A 156 2.87 3.82 26.86
C GLN A 156 4.22 3.76 27.62
N ARG A 157 5.00 4.85 27.62
CA ARG A 157 6.20 5.10 28.46
C ARG A 157 7.12 3.88 28.63
N ALA A 158 7.48 3.22 27.53
CA ALA A 158 8.29 2.02 27.54
C ALA A 158 9.78 2.21 27.94
N GLY A 159 10.27 3.46 27.95
CA GLY A 159 11.69 3.75 28.12
C GLY A 159 12.55 3.04 27.07
N ASN A 160 13.67 2.45 27.51
CA ASN A 160 14.58 1.68 26.66
C ASN A 160 14.27 0.17 26.61
N ALA A 161 13.14 -0.28 27.19
CA ALA A 161 12.81 -1.69 27.20
C ALA A 161 12.53 -2.20 25.76
N PRO A 162 13.05 -3.39 25.38
CA PRO A 162 12.83 -3.93 24.04
C PRO A 162 11.40 -4.43 23.84
N THR A 163 10.68 -4.79 24.91
CA THR A 163 9.27 -5.25 24.87
C THR A 163 8.52 -4.72 26.08
N LEU A 164 7.23 -4.44 25.92
CA LEU A 164 6.38 -4.07 27.04
C LEU A 164 5.97 -5.30 27.88
N PRO A 165 5.71 -5.13 29.18
CA PRO A 165 5.25 -6.20 30.04
C PRO A 165 3.89 -6.73 29.55
N TYR A 166 3.80 -8.04 29.36
CA TYR A 166 2.58 -8.70 28.93
C TYR A 166 1.53 -8.68 30.04
N THR A 167 0.43 -7.98 29.82
CA THR A 167 -0.74 -8.02 30.72
C THR A 167 -1.76 -9.01 30.18
N LYS A 168 -1.99 -10.11 30.89
CA LYS A 168 -2.95 -11.15 30.47
C LYS A 168 -4.37 -10.59 30.61
N PRO A 169 -5.22 -10.67 29.57
CA PRO A 169 -6.60 -10.18 29.66
C PRO A 169 -7.41 -10.99 30.69
N ALA A 170 -7.95 -10.27 31.68
CA ALA A 170 -8.58 -10.81 32.89
C ALA A 170 -9.81 -11.69 32.63
N THR A 171 -10.54 -11.47 31.54
CA THR A 171 -11.79 -12.17 31.22
C THR A 171 -11.79 -12.85 29.85
N ILE A 172 -12.46 -14.00 29.75
CA ILE A 172 -12.63 -14.77 28.51
C ILE A 172 -13.43 -13.95 27.48
N GLU A 173 -14.43 -13.20 27.92
CA GLU A 173 -15.27 -12.35 27.07
C GLU A 173 -14.49 -11.18 26.46
N GLY A 174 -13.62 -10.53 27.25
CA GLY A 174 -12.73 -9.48 26.76
C GLY A 174 -11.81 -9.97 25.64
N ARG A 175 -11.33 -11.23 25.70
CA ARG A 175 -10.55 -11.83 24.62
C ARG A 175 -11.37 -12.04 23.34
N ARG A 176 -12.64 -12.44 23.45
CA ARG A 176 -13.55 -12.63 22.30
C ARG A 176 -13.88 -11.30 21.63
N LEU A 177 -14.20 -10.28 22.42
CA LEU A 177 -14.48 -8.92 21.94
C LEU A 177 -13.25 -8.30 21.26
N ALA A 178 -12.07 -8.40 21.86
CA ALA A 178 -10.83 -7.92 21.26
C ALA A 178 -10.52 -8.63 19.93
N ARG A 179 -10.73 -9.95 19.83
CA ARG A 179 -10.58 -10.69 18.56
C ARG A 179 -11.58 -10.25 17.50
N ARG A 180 -12.86 -10.09 17.86
CA ARG A 180 -13.91 -9.62 16.92
C ARG A 180 -13.65 -8.21 16.44
N ALA A 181 -13.29 -7.28 17.34
CA ALA A 181 -12.96 -5.91 16.98
C ALA A 181 -11.73 -5.87 16.05
N ARG A 182 -10.70 -6.68 16.33
CA ARG A 182 -9.53 -6.83 15.44
C ARG A 182 -9.93 -7.39 14.08
N LEU A 183 -10.65 -8.51 14.01
CA LEU A 183 -11.10 -9.08 12.74
C LEU A 183 -11.96 -8.11 11.95
N LYS A 184 -12.86 -7.38 12.62
CA LYS A 184 -13.69 -6.35 12.00
C LYS A 184 -12.85 -5.18 11.48
N ALA A 185 -11.88 -4.69 12.24
CA ALA A 185 -10.98 -3.62 11.81
C ALA A 185 -10.11 -4.06 10.62
N ILE A 186 -9.65 -5.30 10.61
CA ILE A 186 -8.91 -5.91 9.51
C ILE A 186 -9.79 -5.97 8.25
N ALA A 187 -10.99 -6.55 8.36
CA ALA A 187 -11.93 -6.68 7.25
C ALA A 187 -12.38 -5.31 6.70
N LEU A 188 -12.70 -4.35 7.57
CA LEU A 188 -13.00 -2.98 7.15
C LEU A 188 -11.78 -2.25 6.58
N GLY A 189 -10.57 -2.55 7.06
CA GLY A 189 -9.33 -1.99 6.52
C GLY A 189 -9.12 -2.41 5.07
N PHE A 190 -9.41 -3.67 4.73
CA PHE A 190 -9.37 -4.15 3.35
C PHE A 190 -10.43 -3.46 2.49
N LEU A 191 -11.69 -3.45 2.95
CA LEU A 191 -12.85 -2.91 2.22
C LEU A 191 -12.91 -1.37 2.16
N LYS A 192 -12.02 -0.65 2.84
CA LYS A 192 -11.93 0.83 2.79
C LYS A 192 -10.77 1.31 1.91
N SER A 193 -9.95 0.41 1.35
CA SER A 193 -8.86 0.82 0.46
C SER A 193 -9.31 0.76 -1.00
N GLY A 194 -9.61 1.93 -1.58
CA GLY A 194 -10.07 2.07 -2.98
C GLY A 194 -9.24 1.29 -4.02
N PRO A 195 -7.89 1.36 -4.00
CA PRO A 195 -7.04 0.57 -4.89
C PRO A 195 -7.16 -0.94 -4.70
N PHE A 196 -7.30 -1.39 -3.44
CA PHE A 196 -7.41 -2.81 -3.10
C PHE A 196 -8.75 -3.40 -3.52
N ASP A 197 -9.83 -2.65 -3.33
CA ASP A 197 -11.17 -3.07 -3.75
C ASP A 197 -11.23 -3.25 -5.27
N MET A 198 -10.57 -2.36 -6.03
CA MET A 198 -10.42 -2.55 -7.47
C MET A 198 -9.65 -3.81 -7.83
N TYR A 199 -8.59 -4.17 -7.09
CA TYR A 199 -7.91 -5.45 -7.32
C TYR A 199 -8.79 -6.66 -7.00
N MET A 200 -9.55 -6.62 -5.90
CA MET A 200 -10.48 -7.69 -5.53
C MET A 200 -11.60 -7.84 -6.57
N ILE A 201 -12.19 -6.75 -7.02
CA ILE A 201 -13.21 -6.76 -8.07
C ILE A 201 -12.62 -7.30 -9.37
N MET A 202 -11.46 -6.81 -9.81
CA MET A 202 -10.82 -7.30 -11.05
C MET A 202 -10.42 -8.79 -10.94
N THR A 203 -9.96 -9.22 -9.77
CA THR A 203 -9.67 -10.64 -9.51
C THR A 203 -10.92 -11.50 -9.63
N LEU A 204 -12.05 -11.06 -9.07
CA LEU A 204 -13.33 -11.77 -9.20
C LEU A 204 -13.83 -11.78 -10.64
N VAL A 205 -13.75 -10.65 -11.36
CA VAL A 205 -14.08 -10.56 -12.80
C VAL A 205 -13.29 -11.58 -13.62
N VAL A 206 -11.99 -11.70 -13.34
CA VAL A 206 -11.12 -12.70 -13.98
C VAL A 206 -11.49 -14.14 -13.57
N LEU A 207 -11.73 -14.41 -12.28
CA LEU A 207 -12.10 -15.74 -11.79
C LEU A 207 -13.41 -16.24 -12.42
N PHE A 208 -14.36 -15.35 -12.65
CA PHE A 208 -15.65 -15.67 -13.25
C PHE A 208 -15.68 -15.52 -14.79
N ASN A 209 -14.55 -15.24 -15.44
CA ASN A 209 -14.45 -14.99 -16.90
C ASN A 209 -15.49 -13.98 -17.40
N LEU A 210 -15.76 -12.93 -16.63
CA LEU A 210 -16.70 -11.89 -17.01
C LEU A 210 -16.10 -11.02 -18.12
N PRO A 211 -16.75 -10.88 -19.29
CA PRO A 211 -16.22 -10.10 -20.39
C PRO A 211 -16.19 -8.60 -20.02
N ILE A 212 -15.02 -7.99 -20.07
CA ILE A 212 -14.87 -6.55 -19.87
C ILE A 212 -15.17 -5.83 -21.20
N PRO A 213 -16.14 -4.89 -21.24
CA PRO A 213 -16.45 -4.15 -22.46
C PRO A 213 -15.24 -3.36 -22.98
N ALA A 214 -14.85 -3.57 -24.24
CA ALA A 214 -13.70 -2.90 -24.86
C ALA A 214 -13.80 -1.36 -24.85
N ILE A 215 -15.04 -0.83 -24.85
CA ILE A 215 -15.32 0.61 -24.76
C ILE A 215 -14.75 1.21 -23.47
N LEU A 216 -14.81 0.48 -22.35
CA LEU A 216 -14.25 0.95 -21.08
C LEU A 216 -12.74 1.14 -21.15
N ALA A 217 -12.03 0.22 -21.82
CA ALA A 217 -10.58 0.34 -22.00
C ALA A 217 -10.23 1.58 -22.85
N GLN A 218 -10.98 1.84 -23.92
CA GLN A 218 -10.74 2.99 -24.80
C GLN A 218 -10.95 4.32 -24.05
N VAL A 219 -12.04 4.43 -23.28
CA VAL A 219 -12.37 5.63 -22.50
C VAL A 219 -11.37 5.87 -21.37
N LEU A 220 -10.88 4.80 -20.73
CA LEU A 220 -10.00 4.89 -19.56
C LEU A 220 -8.50 4.95 -19.90
N THR A 221 -8.10 4.68 -21.15
CA THR A 221 -6.68 4.69 -21.57
C THR A 221 -5.97 6.03 -21.29
N PRO A 222 -6.56 7.22 -21.54
CA PRO A 222 -5.92 8.48 -21.21
C PRO A 222 -5.64 8.64 -19.71
N LEU A 223 -6.59 8.23 -18.87
CA LEU A 223 -6.45 8.23 -17.40
C LEU A 223 -5.36 7.25 -16.96
N ALA A 224 -5.35 6.05 -17.55
CA ALA A 224 -4.34 5.03 -17.29
C ALA A 224 -2.92 5.49 -17.65
N ASN A 225 -2.76 6.27 -18.72
CA ASN A 225 -1.47 6.79 -19.18
C ASN A 225 -1.01 8.01 -18.39
N ALA A 226 -1.92 8.74 -17.75
CA ALA A 226 -1.58 9.85 -16.84
C ALA A 226 -1.00 9.35 -15.50
N ASN A 227 -1.33 8.12 -15.10
CA ASN A 227 -0.95 7.56 -13.80
C ASN A 227 0.56 7.65 -13.48
N PRO A 228 1.50 7.27 -14.37
CA PRO A 228 2.92 7.34 -14.06
C PRO A 228 3.42 8.76 -13.79
N PHE A 229 2.91 9.74 -14.55
CA PHE A 229 3.25 11.15 -14.37
C PHE A 229 2.71 11.67 -13.04
N CYS A 230 1.41 11.51 -12.79
CA CYS A 230 0.76 12.00 -11.57
C CYS A 230 1.34 11.38 -10.31
N SER A 231 1.62 10.08 -10.34
CA SER A 231 2.23 9.34 -9.21
C SER A 231 3.63 9.84 -8.90
N MET A 232 4.49 10.00 -9.92
CA MET A 232 5.88 10.47 -9.72
C MET A 232 5.93 11.94 -9.29
N LEU A 233 5.04 12.78 -9.82
CA LEU A 233 4.91 14.17 -9.40
C LEU A 233 4.46 14.27 -7.93
N MET A 234 3.50 13.44 -7.52
CA MET A 234 3.07 13.35 -6.12
C MET A 234 4.19 12.88 -5.19
N VAL A 235 4.99 11.88 -5.61
CA VAL A 235 6.14 11.40 -4.83
C VAL A 235 7.17 12.51 -4.61
N GLY A 236 7.49 13.30 -5.65
CA GLY A 236 8.43 14.43 -5.54
C GLY A 236 7.99 15.53 -4.58
N ARG A 237 6.70 15.61 -4.28
CA ARG A 237 6.14 16.62 -3.38
C ARG A 237 6.18 16.27 -1.90
N ARG A 238 6.50 15.03 -1.51
CA ARG A 238 6.23 14.49 -0.15
C ARG A 238 6.48 15.53 0.95
N SER A 239 5.39 16.06 1.48
CA SER A 239 5.35 16.83 2.71
C SER A 239 4.97 15.85 3.82
N HIS A 240 5.70 15.90 4.93
CA HIS A 240 5.22 15.33 6.17
C HIS A 240 3.82 15.90 6.46
N ASP A 241 2.90 15.02 6.87
CA ASP A 241 1.55 15.30 7.36
C ASP A 241 0.46 15.61 6.30
N CYS A 242 -0.11 14.60 5.64
CA CYS A 242 -1.54 14.66 5.27
C CYS A 242 -2.26 13.71 6.25
N HIS A 243 -2.67 14.22 7.40
CA HIS A 243 -3.63 13.53 8.27
C HIS A 243 -4.96 13.50 7.52
N MET A 244 -5.19 12.44 6.75
CA MET A 244 -6.52 12.10 6.24
C MET A 244 -7.37 11.66 7.43
N SER A 245 -8.00 12.61 8.11
CA SER A 245 -9.08 12.34 9.04
C SER A 245 -10.30 11.88 8.23
N HIS A 246 -10.33 10.61 7.84
CA HIS A 246 -11.60 9.95 7.56
C HIS A 246 -12.30 9.67 8.90
N HIS A 247 -12.73 10.75 9.56
CA HIS A 247 -13.83 10.70 10.50
C HIS A 247 -15.12 10.51 9.69
N ARG A 248 -15.50 9.24 9.50
CA ARG A 248 -16.87 8.72 9.68
C ARG A 248 -16.79 7.24 10.07
#